data_AF-A0A821PQ81-F1
#
_entry.id   AF-A0A821PQ81-F1
#
_cell.length_a   1.000
_cell.length_b   1.000
_cell.length_c   1.000
_cell.angle_alpha   90.00
_cell.angle_beta   90.00
_cell.angle_gamma   90.00
#
_symmetry.space_group_name_H-M   'P 1'
#
loop_
_entity.id
_entity.type
_entity.pdbx_description
1 polymer ?
#
loop_
_entity_poly.entity_id
_entity_poly.type
_entity_poly.pdbx_seq_one_letter_code
_entity_poly.pdbx_strand_id
1 'polypeptide(L)'
;MKETRSNRSETVSCSSKSLIHVPINLRDINFDKFELMIKSLFNQLQILHLTTNYDGTYFDAHRWEQLILSFMPNLRIFDFEHINPIENNTDNNQLIYDSV
;
A
#
# COMPACT_ATOMS: atom_id res chain seq x y z
N MET A 1 6.21 26.30 48.25
CA MET A 1 5.25 25.89 47.21
C MET A 1 5.99 25.96 45.88
N LYS A 2 6.31 24.82 45.24
CA LYS A 2 7.13 24.76 44.02
C LYS A 2 6.20 24.52 42.83
N GLU A 3 6.25 25.42 41.84
CA GLU A 3 5.47 25.37 40.61
C GLU A 3 5.90 24.20 39.72
N THR A 4 4.94 23.43 39.25
CA THR A 4 5.09 22.38 38.25
C THR A 4 5.00 22.98 36.84
N ARG A 5 6.13 23.03 36.12
CA ARG A 5 6.17 23.30 34.68
C ARG A 5 5.56 22.10 33.93
N SER A 6 4.36 22.30 33.40
CA SER A 6 3.70 21.37 32.48
C SER A 6 4.24 21.59 31.07
N ASN A 7 5.05 20.66 30.59
CA ASN A 7 5.54 20.64 29.21
C ASN A 7 4.41 20.13 28.31
N ARG A 8 3.64 21.06 27.76
CA ARG A 8 2.63 20.78 26.75
C ARG A 8 3.37 20.48 25.44
N SER A 9 3.47 19.20 25.09
CA SER A 9 3.93 18.77 23.77
C SER A 9 2.93 19.26 22.74
N GLU A 10 3.26 20.35 22.06
CA GLU A 10 2.53 20.83 20.89
C GLU A 10 2.70 19.80 19.78
N THR A 11 1.64 19.02 19.54
CA THR A 11 1.57 18.17 18.36
C THR A 11 1.37 19.07 17.16
N VAL A 12 2.40 19.16 16.32
CA VAL A 12 2.35 19.86 15.04
C VAL A 12 1.35 19.11 14.17
N SER A 13 0.12 19.60 14.13
CA SER A 13 -0.93 19.13 13.24
C SER A 13 -0.55 19.53 11.82
N CYS A 14 0.08 18.61 11.09
CA CYS A 14 0.14 18.70 9.64
C CYS A 14 -1.30 18.57 9.12
N SER A 15 -1.91 19.70 8.78
CA SER A 15 -3.11 19.73 7.93
C SER A 15 -2.71 19.20 6.56
N SER A 16 -2.74 17.88 6.39
CA SER A 16 -2.60 17.25 5.08
C SER A 16 -3.80 17.71 4.26
N LYS A 17 -3.55 18.60 3.30
CA LYS A 17 -4.53 18.95 2.28
C LYS A 17 -5.10 17.64 1.74
N SER A 18 -6.42 17.48 1.81
CA SER A 18 -7.16 16.26 1.54
C SER A 18 -6.51 15.42 0.43
N LEU A 19 -5.74 14.40 0.81
CA LEU A 19 -5.16 13.44 -0.11
C LEU A 19 -6.28 12.48 -0.51
N ILE A 20 -7.14 12.96 -1.41
CA ILE A 20 -8.32 12.24 -1.89
C ILE A 20 -7.90 11.07 -2.81
N HIS A 21 -6.79 11.25 -3.51
CA HIS A 21 -6.29 10.32 -4.52
C HIS A 21 -4.78 10.15 -4.39
N VAL A 22 -4.32 8.92 -4.19
CA VAL A 22 -2.89 8.61 -4.14
C VAL A 22 -2.62 7.36 -4.99
N PRO A 23 -1.97 7.53 -6.16
CA PRO A 23 -1.43 6.39 -6.90
C PRO A 23 -0.14 5.94 -6.20
N ILE A 24 -0.08 4.69 -5.76
CA ILE A 24 1.10 4.15 -5.07
C ILE A 24 1.65 2.97 -5.85
N ASN A 25 2.86 3.13 -6.36
CA ASN A 25 3.61 2.05 -6.98
C ASN A 25 4.44 1.34 -5.91
N LEU A 26 4.04 0.12 -5.53
CA LEU A 26 4.59 -0.61 -4.39
C LEU A 26 5.60 -1.69 -4.79
N ARG A 27 6.24 -1.56 -5.97
CA ARG A 27 7.18 -2.58 -6.51
C ARG A 27 8.20 -3.14 -5.51
N ASP A 28 8.64 -2.38 -4.52
CA ASP A 28 9.62 -2.85 -3.51
C ASP A 28 9.14 -2.68 -2.06
N ILE A 29 7.83 -2.45 -1.86
CA ILE A 29 7.24 -2.25 -0.54
C ILE A 29 6.43 -3.49 -0.21
N ASN A 30 6.85 -4.21 0.83
CA ASN A 30 6.07 -5.31 1.37
C ASN A 30 4.84 -4.79 2.14
N PHE A 31 3.86 -5.67 2.36
CA PHE A 31 2.60 -5.28 2.98
C PHE A 31 2.79 -4.63 4.36
N ASP A 32 3.74 -5.09 5.18
CA ASP A 32 3.97 -4.54 6.53
C ASP A 32 4.36 -3.06 6.50
N LYS A 33 5.24 -2.68 5.55
CA LYS A 33 5.65 -1.28 5.36
C LYS A 33 4.49 -0.45 4.81
N PHE A 34 3.73 -1.01 3.87
CA PHE A 34 2.53 -0.36 3.35
C PHE A 34 1.51 -0.09 4.46
N GLU A 35 1.25 -1.08 5.33
CA GLU A 35 0.34 -0.98 6.45
C GLU A 35 0.73 0.16 7.43
N LEU A 36 2.02 0.32 7.74
CA LEU A 36 2.50 1.44 8.57
C LEU A 36 2.27 2.79 7.91
N MET A 37 2.42 2.86 6.59
CA MET A 37 2.18 4.06 5.82
C MET A 37 0.69 4.45 5.82
N ILE A 38 -0.21 3.46 5.63
CA ILE A 38 -1.66 3.66 5.71
C ILE A 38 -2.09 4.19 7.07
N LYS A 39 -1.61 3.55 8.13
CA LYS A 39 -1.93 3.93 9.52
C LYS A 39 -1.56 5.36 9.87
N SER A 40 -0.56 5.94 9.19
CA SER A 40 -0.06 7.29 9.49
C SER A 40 -0.66 8.39 8.61
N LEU A 41 -1.10 8.09 7.38
CA LEU A 41 -1.31 9.14 6.37
C LEU A 41 -2.69 9.14 5.68
N PHE A 42 -3.52 8.11 5.85
CA PHE A 42 -4.60 7.83 4.89
C PHE A 42 -6.03 7.82 5.46
N ASN A 43 -6.27 8.43 6.62
CA ASN A 43 -7.62 8.52 7.20
C ASN A 43 -8.64 9.27 6.31
N GLN A 44 -8.17 10.11 5.37
CA GLN A 44 -8.98 10.86 4.41
C GLN A 44 -8.96 10.28 2.99
N LEU A 45 -8.27 9.16 2.78
CA LEU A 45 -8.15 8.56 1.46
C LEU A 45 -9.52 8.08 0.97
N GLN A 46 -9.90 8.47 -0.25
CA GLN A 46 -11.13 8.01 -0.89
C GLN A 46 -10.85 7.03 -2.02
N ILE A 47 -9.70 7.14 -2.67
CA ILE A 47 -9.33 6.33 -3.82
C ILE A 47 -7.92 5.78 -3.62
N LEU A 48 -7.81 4.45 -3.61
CA LEU A 48 -6.55 3.72 -3.55
C LEU A 48 -6.40 2.87 -4.81
N HIS A 49 -5.44 3.23 -5.65
CA HIS A 49 -4.96 2.40 -6.76
C HIS A 49 -3.62 1.82 -6.37
N LEU A 50 -3.55 0.50 -6.35
CA LEU A 50 -2.42 -0.26 -5.86
C LEU A 50 -1.93 -1.22 -6.93
N THR A 51 -0.64 -1.11 -7.26
CA THR A 51 0.02 -2.04 -8.19
C THR A 51 1.17 -2.72 -7.47
N THR A 52 1.12 -4.04 -7.33
CA THR A 52 2.14 -4.84 -6.63
C THR A 52 2.84 -5.81 -7.57
N ASN A 53 4.04 -6.22 -7.18
CA ASN A 53 4.70 -7.40 -7.72
C ASN A 53 4.28 -8.65 -6.94
N TYR A 54 4.89 -9.79 -7.28
CA TYR A 54 4.66 -11.10 -6.64
C TYR A 54 5.18 -11.12 -5.19
N ASP A 55 4.45 -10.47 -4.30
CA ASP A 55 4.60 -10.57 -2.84
C ASP A 55 3.31 -11.20 -2.28
N GLY A 56 3.44 -12.44 -1.82
CA GLY A 56 2.33 -13.23 -1.30
C GLY A 56 1.63 -12.58 -0.09
N THR A 57 2.28 -11.64 0.59
CA THR A 57 1.71 -10.95 1.75
C THR A 57 0.53 -10.05 1.39
N TYR A 58 0.41 -9.64 0.12
CA TYR A 58 -0.73 -8.85 -0.36
C TYR A 58 -2.00 -9.68 -0.61
N PHE A 59 -1.92 -11.01 -0.58
CA PHE A 59 -3.08 -11.90 -0.81
C PHE A 59 -3.84 -12.27 0.47
N ASP A 60 -3.44 -11.76 1.62
CA ASP A 60 -4.18 -11.95 2.87
C ASP A 60 -5.39 -11.02 2.93
N ALA A 61 -6.56 -11.54 2.51
CA ALA A 61 -7.81 -10.80 2.50
C ALA A 61 -8.23 -10.30 3.89
N HIS A 62 -7.93 -11.07 4.95
CA HIS A 62 -8.30 -10.68 6.31
C HIS A 62 -7.50 -9.47 6.78
N ARG A 63 -6.20 -9.41 6.44
CA ARG A 63 -5.36 -8.23 6.72
C ARG A 63 -5.87 -6.99 6.00
N TRP A 64 -6.26 -7.12 4.74
CA TRP A 64 -6.86 -6.02 3.98
C TRP A 64 -8.14 -5.50 4.62
N GLU A 65 -9.05 -6.40 5.00
CA GLU A 65 -10.31 -6.05 5.66
C GLU A 65 -10.05 -5.25 6.95
N GLN A 66 -9.17 -5.75 7.83
CA GLN A 66 -8.82 -5.07 9.07
C GLN A 66 -8.19 -3.69 8.83
N LEU A 67 -7.32 -3.58 7.82
CA LEU A 67 -6.65 -2.34 7.48
C LEU A 67 -7.65 -1.28 6.97
N ILE A 68 -8.53 -1.66 6.05
CA ILE A 68 -9.51 -0.75 5.44
C ILE A 68 -10.51 -0.27 6.49
N LEU A 69 -11.11 -1.20 7.25
CA LEU A 69 -12.10 -0.87 8.27
C LEU A 69 -11.54 0.03 9.39
N SER A 70 -10.27 -0.16 9.74
CA SER A 70 -9.65 0.58 10.84
C SER A 70 -9.06 1.93 10.42
N PHE A 71 -8.48 2.04 9.23
CA PHE A 71 -7.63 3.18 8.87
C PHE A 71 -8.02 3.91 7.58
N MET A 72 -8.95 3.38 6.80
CA MET A 72 -9.43 4.02 5.57
C MET A 72 -10.96 4.18 5.56
N PRO A 73 -11.56 4.82 6.58
CA PRO A 73 -13.02 4.89 6.73
C PRO A 73 -13.72 5.63 5.59
N ASN A 74 -12.98 6.43 4.82
CA ASN A 74 -13.50 7.21 3.70
C ASN A 74 -13.23 6.56 2.34
N LEU A 75 -12.65 5.37 2.30
CA LEU A 75 -12.32 4.68 1.06
C LEU A 75 -13.60 4.31 0.30
N ARG A 76 -13.64 4.71 -0.98
CA ARG A 76 -14.77 4.47 -1.90
C ARG A 76 -14.36 3.61 -3.08
N ILE A 77 -13.14 3.79 -3.54
CA ILE A 77 -12.58 3.06 -4.68
C ILE A 77 -11.30 2.38 -4.19
N PHE A 78 -11.30 1.06 -4.30
CA PHE A 78 -10.14 0.22 -4.09
C PHE A 78 -9.89 -0.57 -5.36
N ASP A 79 -8.73 -0.36 -5.94
CA ASP A 79 -8.30 -1.02 -7.17
C ASP A 79 -6.94 -1.66 -6.94
N PHE A 80 -6.84 -2.93 -7.28
CA PHE A 80 -5.70 -3.78 -6.98
C PHE A 80 -5.27 -4.49 -8.25
N GLU A 81 -4.09 -4.12 -8.75
CA GLU A 81 -3.47 -4.71 -9.91
C GLU A 81 -2.20 -5.48 -9.51
N HIS A 82 -2.08 -6.70 -10.01
CA HIS A 82 -0.93 -7.54 -9.77
C HIS A 82 -0.14 -7.71 -11.07
N ILE A 83 1.12 -7.23 -11.09
CA ILE A 83 2.00 -7.40 -12.25
C ILE A 83 2.80 -8.70 -12.08
N ASN A 84 2.57 -9.67 -12.96
CA ASN A 84 3.43 -10.84 -13.08
C ASN A 84 4.70 -10.47 -13.86
N PRO A 85 5.90 -10.60 -13.28
CA PRO A 85 7.15 -10.23 -13.96
C PRO A 85 7.58 -11.21 -15.08
N ILE A 86 6.70 -12.10 -15.57
CA ILE A 86 7.10 -13.22 -16.45
C ILE A 86 6.96 -12.92 -17.95
N GLU A 87 6.23 -11.90 -18.39
CA GLU A 87 6.05 -11.67 -19.83
C GLU A 87 7.01 -10.61 -20.38
N ASN A 88 8.29 -10.99 -20.55
CA ASN A 88 9.23 -10.32 -21.47
C ASN A 88 10.37 -11.27 -21.90
N ASN A 89 10.09 -12.58 -22.03
CA ASN A 89 11.06 -13.56 -22.55
C ASN A 89 10.41 -14.51 -23.57
N THR A 90 9.72 -13.94 -24.55
CA THR A 90 9.35 -14.68 -25.76
C THR A 90 9.81 -13.90 -26.97
N ASP A 91 11.12 -13.92 -27.19
CA ASP A 91 11.72 -14.00 -28.51
C ASP A 91 13.13 -14.58 -28.34
N ASN A 92 13.45 -15.61 -29.13
CA ASN A 92 14.73 -16.33 -29.21
C ASN A 92 14.91 -17.55 -28.28
N ASN A 93 14.17 -18.62 -28.54
CA ASN A 93 14.75 -19.91 -29.00
C ASN A 93 13.74 -21.06 -28.89
N GLN A 94 12.85 -21.16 -29.88
CA GLN A 94 12.18 -22.42 -30.21
C GLN A 94 13.17 -23.25 -31.06
N LEU A 95 14.04 -24.02 -30.42
CA LEU A 95 14.82 -25.07 -31.09
C LEU A 95 14.35 -26.44 -30.60
N ILE A 96 13.43 -26.99 -31.41
CA ILE A 96 13.37 -28.38 -31.88
C ILE A 96 13.88 -29.43 -30.87
N TYR A 97 12.94 -30.15 -30.27
CA TYR A 97 13.05 -31.60 -30.10
C TYR A 97 11.73 -32.25 -30.48
N ASP A 98 11.51 -32.35 -31.79
CA ASP A 98 10.89 -33.55 -32.36
C ASP A 98 12.05 -34.44 -32.81
N SER A 99 12.21 -35.62 -32.21
CA SER A 99 12.85 -36.80 -32.82
C SER A 99 12.70 -38.05 -31.95
N VAL A 100 11.83 -38.94 -32.46
CA VAL A 100 11.74 -40.42 -32.33
C VAL A 100 11.16 -40.99 -31.03
#